data_AF-A0A2V9BFZ7-F1
#
_entry.id   AF-A0A2V9BFZ7-F1
#
_cell.length_a   1.000
_cell.length_b   1.000
_cell.length_c   1.000
_cell.angle_alpha   90.00
_cell.angle_beta   90.00
_cell.angle_gamma   90.00
#
_symmetry.space_group_name_H-M   'P 1'
#
loop_
_entity.id
_entity.type
_entity.pdbx_description
1 polymer ?
#
loop_
_entity_poly.entity_id
_entity_poly.type
_entity_poly.pdbx_seq_one_letter_code
_entity_poly.pdbx_strand_id
1 'polypeptide(L)'
;MCRVAKALVSLTALLAFTASSRAQKNPKATSGMTLLEKRASLNLDAARSNPLQLRNLLLKMPKGADLHNHLYGAVYAETWIRNAAEDRLCIDPAAIRGTTSVFSPSEGQQTPSCGNGKVLAADAFQDQRLYDSLVDAFSMRGFVPSSGVTGHDHFFNTFARFGSISTRHLGEWLDELATRARRQNEQYLELMHTPDFSRTAKAGYEIGWRDDFGHFRDALLAKDLTLDITAARKELDEAEAFRAKREHCGEPGESSV
;
A
#
# COMPACT_ATOMS: atom_id res chain seq x y z
N MET A 1 14.44 -2.31 -1.56
CA MET A 1 13.96 -2.48 -2.95
C MET A 1 14.33 -1.23 -3.74
N CYS A 2 15.63 -0.93 -3.85
CA CYS A 2 16.11 0.41 -4.20
C CYS A 2 16.31 0.67 -5.70
N ARG A 3 16.14 -0.34 -6.57
CA ARG A 3 16.32 -0.18 -8.02
C ARG A 3 15.13 0.50 -8.67
N VAL A 4 15.13 1.82 -8.72
CA VAL A 4 14.42 2.57 -9.75
C VAL A 4 15.37 2.64 -10.95
N ALA A 5 15.11 1.85 -12.00
CA ALA A 5 15.87 1.93 -13.23
C ALA A 5 15.54 3.26 -13.93
N LYS A 6 16.30 4.33 -13.62
CA LYS A 6 16.35 5.53 -14.47
C LYS A 6 17.07 5.13 -15.77
N ALA A 7 16.33 4.64 -16.75
CA ALA A 7 16.85 4.43 -18.09
C ALA A 7 17.21 5.79 -18.70
N LEU A 8 18.47 6.19 -18.58
CA LEU A 8 19.04 7.25 -19.41
C LEU A 8 19.08 6.73 -20.86
N VAL A 9 18.06 7.08 -21.63
CA VAL A 9 18.05 6.84 -23.09
C VAL A 9 19.09 7.78 -23.70
N SER A 10 20.29 7.26 -23.91
CA SER A 10 21.33 7.96 -24.69
C SER A 10 20.94 7.93 -26.16
N LEU A 11 20.73 9.11 -26.75
CA LEU A 11 20.31 9.29 -28.14
C LEU A 11 21.53 9.10 -29.07
N THR A 12 21.85 7.85 -29.42
CA THR A 12 22.84 7.53 -30.46
C THR A 12 22.17 7.27 -31.81
N ALA A 13 22.70 7.94 -32.84
CA ALA A 13 22.20 8.05 -34.20
C ALA A 13 21.95 6.70 -34.93
N LEU A 14 20.83 6.63 -35.67
CA LEU A 14 20.47 5.52 -36.57
C LEU A 14 21.40 5.48 -37.79
N LEU A 15 22.22 4.43 -37.90
CA LEU A 15 22.83 3.97 -39.15
C LEU A 15 21.99 2.82 -39.71
N ALA A 16 21.41 3.01 -40.89
CA ALA A 16 20.60 2.02 -41.58
C ALA A 16 21.48 0.87 -42.10
N PHE A 17 21.52 -0.24 -41.37
CA PHE A 17 22.02 -1.52 -41.88
C PHE A 17 20.85 -2.33 -42.46
N THR A 18 20.89 -2.57 -43.78
CA THR A 18 20.02 -3.52 -44.47
C THR A 18 20.42 -4.95 -44.12
N ALA A 19 19.86 -5.50 -43.04
CA ALA A 19 20.06 -6.90 -42.70
C ALA A 19 19.12 -7.79 -43.53
N SER A 20 19.69 -8.56 -44.46
CA SER A 20 19.01 -9.68 -45.11
C SER A 20 18.53 -10.69 -44.06
N SER A 21 17.22 -10.78 -43.89
CA SER A 21 16.57 -11.74 -42.99
C SER A 21 16.81 -13.18 -43.44
N ARG A 22 17.92 -13.79 -43.03
CA ARG A 22 18.02 -15.25 -42.95
C ARG A 22 17.15 -15.69 -41.78
N ALA A 23 16.03 -16.34 -42.08
CA ALA A 23 15.19 -17.00 -41.09
C ALA A 23 16.04 -17.97 -40.25
N GLN A 24 16.36 -17.56 -39.02
CA GLN A 24 16.89 -18.46 -38.00
C GLN A 24 15.79 -19.47 -37.73
N LYS A 25 16.04 -20.75 -38.05
CA LYS A 25 15.19 -21.85 -37.61
C LYS A 25 15.24 -21.85 -36.08
N ASN A 26 14.21 -21.30 -35.44
CA ASN A 26 14.05 -21.42 -34.00
C ASN A 26 14.08 -22.90 -33.64
N PRO A 27 15.03 -23.38 -32.81
CA PRO A 27 14.92 -24.71 -32.26
C PRO A 27 13.57 -24.79 -31.55
N LYS A 28 12.73 -25.77 -31.94
CA LYS A 28 11.48 -26.05 -31.24
C LYS A 28 11.79 -26.19 -29.77
N ALA A 29 11.15 -25.37 -28.93
CA ALA A 29 11.23 -25.48 -27.49
C ALA A 29 10.91 -26.93 -27.11
N THR A 30 11.86 -27.61 -26.46
CA THR A 30 11.70 -28.96 -25.96
C THR A 30 10.52 -28.97 -24.97
N SER A 31 9.47 -29.69 -25.31
CA SER A 31 8.19 -29.70 -24.57
C SER A 31 8.27 -30.59 -23.32
N GLY A 32 9.16 -30.24 -22.39
CA GLY A 32 9.34 -30.98 -21.14
C GLY A 32 10.01 -30.15 -20.05
N MET A 33 9.68 -30.46 -18.79
CA MET A 33 10.26 -29.78 -17.64
C MET A 33 11.79 -29.90 -17.62
N THR A 34 12.45 -28.78 -17.41
CA THR A 34 13.87 -28.67 -17.06
C THR A 34 14.16 -29.40 -15.75
N LEU A 35 15.44 -29.70 -15.49
CA LEU A 35 15.85 -30.32 -14.23
C LEU A 35 15.47 -29.46 -13.01
N LEU A 36 15.56 -28.13 -13.14
CA LEU A 36 15.19 -27.19 -12.08
C LEU A 36 13.69 -27.22 -11.80
N GLU A 37 12.86 -27.25 -12.84
CA GLU A 37 11.40 -27.38 -12.71
C GLU A 37 11.01 -28.70 -12.05
N LYS A 38 11.64 -29.82 -12.44
CA LYS A 38 11.42 -31.12 -11.79
C LYS A 38 11.76 -31.09 -10.30
N ARG A 39 12.90 -30.50 -9.94
CA ARG A 39 13.32 -30.36 -8.53
C ARG A 39 12.36 -29.47 -7.74
N ALA A 40 11.93 -28.36 -8.32
CA ALA A 40 10.95 -27.47 -7.70
C ALA A 40 9.61 -28.19 -7.43
N SER A 41 9.11 -28.96 -8.41
CA SER A 41 7.89 -29.76 -8.25
C SER A 41 8.03 -30.77 -7.10
N LEU A 42 9.10 -31.56 -7.08
CA LEU A 42 9.32 -32.57 -6.03
C LEU A 42 9.43 -31.94 -4.64
N ASN A 43 10.09 -30.78 -4.52
CA ASN A 43 10.19 -30.06 -3.25
C ASN A 43 8.82 -29.56 -2.78
N LEU A 44 8.01 -29.03 -3.70
CA LEU A 44 6.64 -28.60 -3.38
C LEU A 44 5.78 -29.78 -2.95
N ASP A 45 5.83 -30.90 -3.68
CA ASP A 45 5.06 -32.10 -3.37
C ASP A 45 5.42 -32.68 -2.00
N ALA A 46 6.71 -32.74 -1.67
CA ALA A 46 7.17 -33.16 -0.35
C ALA A 46 6.64 -32.22 0.76
N ALA A 47 6.76 -30.90 0.55
CA ALA A 47 6.39 -29.91 1.55
C ALA A 47 4.87 -29.79 1.80
N ARG A 48 4.03 -30.09 0.80
CA ARG A 48 2.56 -29.96 0.89
C ARG A 48 1.93 -30.71 2.06
N SER A 49 2.50 -31.83 2.45
CA SER A 49 1.98 -32.68 3.54
C SER A 49 2.28 -32.15 4.94
N ASN A 50 3.17 -31.16 5.08
CA ASN A 50 3.57 -30.61 6.37
C ASN A 50 3.48 -29.07 6.35
N PRO A 51 2.57 -28.45 7.14
CA PRO A 51 2.36 -27.01 7.11
C PRO A 51 3.60 -26.16 7.38
N LEU A 52 4.51 -26.62 8.25
CA LEU A 52 5.75 -25.89 8.56
C LEU A 52 6.75 -25.97 7.40
N GLN A 53 6.84 -27.13 6.75
CA GLN A 53 7.67 -27.29 5.55
C GLN A 53 7.11 -26.48 4.38
N LEU A 54 5.79 -26.51 4.16
CA LEU A 54 5.12 -25.71 3.15
C LEU A 54 5.36 -24.22 3.37
N ARG A 55 5.20 -23.73 4.61
CA ARG A 55 5.50 -22.32 4.96
C ARG A 55 6.94 -21.95 4.62
N ASN A 56 7.91 -22.76 5.04
CA ASN A 56 9.32 -22.50 4.77
C ASN A 56 9.64 -22.51 3.26
N LEU A 57 9.02 -23.41 2.49
CA LEU A 57 9.16 -23.45 1.04
C LEU A 57 8.58 -22.19 0.37
N LEU A 58 7.33 -21.82 0.70
CA LEU A 58 6.66 -20.65 0.12
C LEU A 58 7.30 -19.32 0.52
N LEU A 59 7.83 -19.22 1.74
CA LEU A 59 8.54 -18.03 2.21
C LEU A 59 9.83 -17.80 1.39
N LYS A 60 10.55 -18.88 1.05
CA LYS A 60 11.79 -18.81 0.27
C LYS A 60 11.55 -18.75 -1.24
N MET A 61 10.34 -19.05 -1.72
CA MET A 61 10.00 -19.04 -3.14
C MET A 61 10.11 -17.61 -3.71
N PRO A 62 10.89 -17.39 -4.80
CA PRO A 62 10.92 -16.10 -5.49
C PRO A 62 9.59 -15.89 -6.20
N LYS A 63 8.77 -14.97 -5.69
CA LYS A 63 7.39 -14.77 -6.17
C LYS A 63 7.29 -13.84 -7.37
N GLY A 64 8.38 -13.20 -7.78
CA GLY A 64 8.35 -12.18 -8.82
C GLY A 64 7.74 -10.91 -8.25
N ALA A 65 6.52 -10.60 -8.65
CA ALA A 65 5.85 -9.33 -8.37
C ALA A 65 4.50 -9.51 -7.68
N ASP A 66 4.18 -8.60 -6.76
CA ASP A 66 2.80 -8.33 -6.36
C ASP A 66 2.26 -7.16 -7.20
N LEU A 67 1.27 -7.46 -8.05
CA LEU A 67 0.71 -6.53 -9.01
C LEU A 67 -0.67 -5.98 -8.59
N HIS A 68 -1.18 -6.40 -7.43
CA HIS A 68 -2.50 -6.00 -6.97
C HIS A 68 -2.48 -5.81 -5.46
N ASN A 69 -2.11 -4.62 -5.02
CA ASN A 69 -1.99 -4.33 -3.61
C ASN A 69 -2.49 -2.91 -3.29
N HIS A 70 -3.56 -2.81 -2.50
CA HIS A 70 -4.05 -1.52 -2.02
C HIS A 70 -3.21 -1.06 -0.83
N LEU A 71 -2.48 0.05 -1.01
CA LEU A 71 -1.49 0.53 -0.04
C LEU A 71 -2.07 0.63 1.39
N TYR A 72 -3.21 1.31 1.53
CA TYR A 72 -3.84 1.57 2.83
C TYR A 72 -4.34 0.27 3.50
N GLY A 73 -4.79 -0.70 2.71
CA GLY A 73 -5.24 -2.00 3.21
C GLY A 73 -4.08 -2.94 3.58
N ALA A 74 -2.86 -2.63 3.15
CA ALA A 74 -1.68 -3.41 3.42
C ALA A 74 -0.83 -2.88 4.59
N VAL A 75 -1.06 -1.65 5.05
CA VAL A 75 -0.44 -1.14 6.28
C VAL A 75 -1.03 -1.87 7.48
N TYR A 76 -0.18 -2.34 8.39
CA TYR A 76 -0.64 -3.02 9.60
C TYR A 76 -1.43 -2.10 10.54
N ALA A 77 -2.42 -2.66 11.22
CA ALA A 77 -3.22 -1.98 12.24
C ALA A 77 -2.34 -1.33 13.31
N GLU A 78 -1.28 -2.02 13.71
CA GLU A 78 -0.30 -1.57 14.69
C GLU A 78 0.47 -0.32 14.22
N THR A 79 0.69 -0.18 12.91
CA THR A 79 1.30 1.03 12.32
C THR A 79 0.33 2.20 12.36
N TRP A 80 -0.96 1.99 12.07
CA TRP A 80 -1.97 3.04 12.24
C TRP A 80 -2.03 3.55 13.69
N ILE A 81 -2.01 2.64 14.68
CA ILE A 81 -2.01 3.03 16.11
C ILE A 81 -0.75 3.83 16.47
N ARG A 82 0.42 3.41 15.97
CA ARG A 82 1.69 4.15 16.16
C ARG A 82 1.63 5.55 15.54
N ASN A 83 1.20 5.67 14.28
CA ASN A 83 1.15 6.96 13.61
C ASN A 83 0.14 7.90 14.26
N ALA A 84 -0.99 7.40 14.76
CA ALA A 84 -1.93 8.20 15.53
C ALA A 84 -1.31 8.76 16.83
N ALA A 85 -0.47 7.99 17.51
CA ALA A 85 0.27 8.47 18.68
C ALA A 85 1.30 9.54 18.30
N GLU A 86 2.03 9.36 17.19
CA GLU A 86 2.99 10.34 16.66
C GLU A 86 2.31 11.64 16.21
N ASP A 87 1.10 11.55 15.65
CA ASP A 87 0.24 12.68 15.28
C ASP A 87 -0.47 13.32 16.49
N ARG A 88 -0.23 12.81 17.70
CA ARG A 88 -0.84 13.28 18.95
C ARG A 88 -2.38 13.30 18.86
N LEU A 89 -2.96 12.25 18.31
CA LEU A 89 -4.40 12.12 18.17
C LEU A 89 -5.03 11.57 19.46
N CYS A 90 -6.31 11.88 19.64
CA CYS A 90 -7.19 11.27 20.62
C CYS A 90 -7.97 10.12 19.97
N ILE A 91 -8.14 9.03 20.71
CA ILE A 91 -9.04 7.92 20.39
C ILE A 91 -10.40 8.19 21.02
N ASP A 92 -11.46 8.04 20.25
CA ASP A 92 -12.83 7.90 20.75
C ASP A 92 -13.19 6.41 20.88
N PRO A 93 -13.25 5.85 22.11
CA PRO A 93 -13.59 4.44 22.30
C PRO A 93 -14.98 4.08 21.77
N ALA A 94 -15.93 5.01 21.74
CA ALA A 94 -17.27 4.78 21.22
C ALA A 94 -17.27 4.63 19.69
N ALA A 95 -16.32 5.28 19.00
CA ALA A 95 -16.18 5.21 17.55
C ALA A 95 -15.54 3.92 17.05
N ILE A 96 -14.85 3.13 17.90
CA ILE A 96 -14.13 1.89 17.51
C ILE A 96 -15.05 0.90 16.78
N ARG A 97 -16.31 0.79 17.23
CA ARG A 97 -17.33 -0.09 16.61
C ARG A 97 -18.16 0.60 15.53
N GLY A 98 -17.95 1.89 15.33
CA GLY A 98 -18.67 2.71 14.37
C GLY A 98 -18.09 2.64 12.95
N THR A 99 -18.60 3.53 12.11
CA THR A 99 -18.23 3.69 10.69
C THR A 99 -17.52 5.03 10.41
N THR A 100 -17.19 5.78 11.46
CA THR A 100 -16.53 7.08 11.39
C THR A 100 -15.09 6.99 11.86
N SER A 101 -14.33 8.08 11.73
CA SER A 101 -12.98 8.18 12.29
C SER A 101 -12.98 7.87 13.78
N VAL A 102 -12.05 7.02 14.21
CA VAL A 102 -11.76 6.72 15.61
C VAL A 102 -10.87 7.79 16.22
N PHE A 103 -10.10 8.48 15.38
CA PHE A 103 -9.14 9.48 15.80
C PHE A 103 -9.66 10.91 15.59
N SER A 104 -9.28 11.81 16.50
CA SER A 104 -9.45 13.25 16.33
C SER A 104 -8.22 13.99 16.84
N PRO A 105 -7.90 15.19 16.35
CA PRO A 105 -6.81 15.99 16.90
C PRO A 105 -6.96 16.19 18.42
N SER A 106 -5.84 16.13 19.16
CA SER A 106 -5.82 16.55 20.56
C SER A 106 -5.87 18.07 20.68
N GLU A 107 -6.30 18.54 21.85
CA GLU A 107 -6.23 19.94 22.23
C GLU A 107 -4.91 20.23 22.94
N GLY A 108 -4.40 21.46 22.80
CA GLY A 108 -3.17 21.90 23.47
C GLY A 108 -1.89 21.56 22.71
N GLN A 109 -1.08 22.59 22.43
CA GLN A 109 0.16 22.45 21.65
C GLN A 109 1.29 21.74 22.40
N GLN A 110 1.39 21.93 23.71
CA GLN A 110 2.49 21.41 24.53
C GLN A 110 2.09 20.12 25.24
N THR A 111 0.96 20.13 25.95
CA THR A 111 0.41 18.95 26.62
C THR A 111 -0.87 18.55 25.90
N PRO A 112 -0.87 17.44 25.14
CA PRO A 112 -2.05 17.04 24.41
C PRO A 112 -3.12 16.58 25.40
N SER A 113 -4.34 17.07 25.23
CA SER A 113 -5.50 16.75 26.05
C SER A 113 -6.62 16.20 25.19
N CYS A 114 -7.31 15.19 25.72
CA CYS A 114 -8.47 14.56 25.11
C CYS A 114 -9.68 14.79 26.01
N GLY A 115 -10.61 15.63 25.57
CA GLY A 115 -11.87 15.85 26.27
C GLY A 115 -12.88 14.72 26.05
N ASN A 116 -13.99 14.74 26.80
CA ASN A 116 -15.20 13.95 26.54
C ASN A 116 -15.00 12.42 26.52
N GLY A 117 -14.23 11.87 27.47
CA GLY A 117 -14.04 10.42 27.60
C GLY A 117 -13.14 9.78 26.51
N LYS A 118 -12.52 10.61 25.67
CA LYS A 118 -11.47 10.21 24.74
C LYS A 118 -10.14 10.04 25.48
N VAL A 119 -9.25 9.25 24.91
CA VAL A 119 -7.91 8.98 25.48
C VAL A 119 -6.83 9.28 24.45
N LEU A 120 -5.59 9.54 24.87
CA LEU A 120 -4.51 9.78 23.92
C LEU A 120 -4.20 8.49 23.17
N ALA A 121 -3.88 8.59 21.87
CA ALA A 121 -3.46 7.42 21.08
C ALA A 121 -2.21 6.75 21.65
N ALA A 122 -1.32 7.51 22.28
CA ALA A 122 -0.16 6.99 22.98
C ALA A 122 -0.51 6.07 24.17
N ASP A 123 -1.66 6.29 24.81
CA ASP A 123 -2.10 5.49 25.97
C ASP A 123 -2.55 4.08 25.55
N ALA A 124 -2.87 3.87 24.27
CA ALA A 124 -3.21 2.54 23.75
C ALA A 124 -2.10 1.52 23.98
N PHE A 125 -0.82 1.93 24.02
CA PHE A 125 0.29 1.02 24.29
C PHE A 125 0.40 0.58 25.76
N GLN A 126 -0.34 1.22 26.67
CA GLN A 126 -0.40 0.88 28.09
C GLN A 126 -1.72 0.18 28.47
N ASP A 127 -2.70 0.15 27.57
CA ASP A 127 -3.98 -0.54 27.75
C ASP A 127 -4.16 -1.62 26.67
N GLN A 128 -3.84 -2.86 27.05
CA GLN A 128 -3.96 -4.02 26.17
C GLN A 128 -5.38 -4.22 25.60
N ARG A 129 -6.43 -3.89 26.37
CA ARG A 129 -7.82 -4.06 25.90
C ARG A 129 -8.16 -3.04 24.83
N LEU A 130 -7.72 -1.80 25.02
CA LEU A 130 -7.88 -0.76 24.01
C LEU A 130 -7.07 -1.09 22.76
N TYR A 131 -5.81 -1.49 22.91
CA TYR A 131 -4.95 -1.89 21.81
C TYR A 131 -5.56 -3.03 20.97
N ASP A 132 -6.01 -4.10 21.62
CA ASP A 132 -6.61 -5.23 20.93
C ASP A 132 -7.91 -4.83 20.22
N SER A 133 -8.72 -3.97 20.84
CA SER A 133 -9.94 -3.45 20.22
C SER A 133 -9.65 -2.62 18.96
N LEU A 134 -8.57 -1.84 18.96
CA LEU A 134 -8.14 -1.07 17.78
C LEU A 134 -7.63 -2.01 16.68
N VAL A 135 -6.79 -2.99 17.02
CA VAL A 135 -6.27 -3.93 16.01
C VAL A 135 -7.39 -4.77 15.39
N ASP A 136 -8.35 -5.25 16.19
CA ASP A 136 -9.50 -5.99 15.68
C ASP A 136 -10.43 -5.08 14.85
N ALA A 137 -10.53 -3.79 15.18
CA ALA A 137 -11.27 -2.81 14.40
C ALA A 137 -10.56 -2.40 13.10
N PHE A 138 -9.23 -2.52 13.02
CA PHE A 138 -8.45 -2.12 11.83
C PHE A 138 -8.01 -3.30 10.97
N SER A 139 -8.49 -4.51 11.26
CA SER A 139 -8.09 -5.71 10.53
C SER A 139 -9.20 -6.75 10.48
N MET A 140 -8.98 -7.83 9.73
CA MET A 140 -9.84 -9.02 9.77
C MET A 140 -9.47 -9.99 10.90
N ARG A 141 -8.52 -9.64 11.77
CA ARG A 141 -8.06 -10.49 12.87
C ARG A 141 -9.21 -10.78 13.81
N GLY A 142 -9.46 -12.07 14.07
CA GLY A 142 -10.50 -12.50 15.01
C GLY A 142 -11.94 -12.15 14.59
N PHE A 143 -12.17 -11.63 13.38
CA PHE A 143 -13.50 -11.27 12.93
C PHE A 143 -14.38 -12.51 12.77
N VAL A 144 -15.54 -12.46 13.42
CA VAL A 144 -16.61 -13.45 13.27
C VAL A 144 -17.85 -12.71 12.76
N PRO A 145 -18.39 -13.07 11.57
CA PRO A 145 -19.62 -12.48 11.07
C PRO A 145 -20.76 -12.59 12.09
N SER A 146 -21.54 -11.52 12.21
CA SER A 146 -22.72 -11.49 13.08
C SER A 146 -23.91 -10.90 12.32
N SER A 147 -25.12 -11.11 12.84
CA SER A 147 -26.32 -10.57 12.18
C SER A 147 -26.20 -9.05 12.05
N GLY A 148 -26.30 -8.55 10.81
CA GLY A 148 -26.20 -7.12 10.50
C GLY A 148 -24.78 -6.60 10.19
N VAL A 149 -23.73 -7.41 10.32
CA VAL A 149 -22.35 -7.01 9.94
C VAL A 149 -21.68 -8.12 9.15
N THR A 150 -21.47 -7.88 7.85
CA THR A 150 -20.72 -8.81 6.99
C THR A 150 -19.22 -8.56 7.06
N GLY A 151 -18.42 -9.52 6.61
CA GLY A 151 -16.97 -9.31 6.47
C GLY A 151 -16.62 -8.20 5.48
N HIS A 152 -17.44 -8.02 4.43
CA HIS A 152 -17.34 -6.89 3.51
C HIS A 152 -17.50 -5.57 4.24
N ASP A 153 -18.56 -5.43 5.05
CA ASP A 153 -18.83 -4.18 5.76
C ASP A 153 -17.76 -3.89 6.81
N HIS A 154 -17.31 -4.90 7.55
CA HIS A 154 -16.21 -4.75 8.51
C HIS A 154 -14.92 -4.28 7.82
N PHE A 155 -14.56 -4.91 6.70
CA PHE A 155 -13.39 -4.52 5.91
C PHE A 155 -13.51 -3.08 5.40
N PHE A 156 -14.60 -2.70 4.74
CA PHE A 156 -14.71 -1.35 4.15
C PHE A 156 -14.92 -0.23 5.18
N ASN A 157 -15.55 -0.51 6.32
CA ASN A 157 -15.68 0.46 7.41
C ASN A 157 -14.33 0.84 8.02
N THR A 158 -13.33 -0.03 7.91
CA THR A 158 -11.99 0.18 8.50
C THR A 158 -11.31 1.44 7.97
N PHE A 159 -11.44 1.75 6.68
CA PHE A 159 -10.72 2.89 6.07
C PHE A 159 -11.14 4.25 6.61
N ALA A 160 -12.41 4.41 6.98
CA ALA A 160 -12.89 5.65 7.61
C ALA A 160 -12.31 5.84 9.02
N ARG A 161 -12.01 4.74 9.74
CA ARG A 161 -11.59 4.77 11.14
C ARG A 161 -10.23 5.43 11.36
N PHE A 162 -9.31 5.26 10.42
CA PHE A 162 -7.97 5.87 10.49
C PHE A 162 -7.81 7.09 9.56
N GLY A 163 -8.90 7.59 8.96
CA GLY A 163 -8.85 8.70 8.00
C GLY A 163 -8.33 10.03 8.55
N SER A 164 -8.17 10.19 9.87
CA SER A 164 -7.57 11.37 10.49
C SER A 164 -6.05 11.31 10.68
N ILE A 165 -5.41 10.17 10.35
CA ILE A 165 -3.95 10.04 10.39
C ILE A 165 -3.34 10.78 9.20
N SER A 166 -2.26 11.50 9.45
CA SER A 166 -1.60 12.36 8.47
C SER A 166 -0.93 11.57 7.35
N THR A 167 -1.09 12.01 6.10
CA THR A 167 -0.39 11.41 4.95
C THR A 167 1.11 11.67 4.94
N ARG A 168 1.64 12.46 5.90
CA ARG A 168 3.10 12.59 6.12
C ARG A 168 3.81 11.25 6.37
N HIS A 169 3.06 10.23 6.78
CA HIS A 169 3.55 8.87 7.00
C HIS A 169 3.61 8.02 5.72
N LEU A 170 3.17 8.52 4.56
CA LEU A 170 3.14 7.73 3.33
C LEU A 170 4.49 7.10 2.98
N GLY A 171 5.60 7.83 3.16
CA GLY A 171 6.93 7.29 2.94
C GLY A 171 7.31 6.15 3.91
N GLU A 172 6.83 6.20 5.15
CA GLU A 172 6.98 5.11 6.13
C GLU A 172 6.15 3.89 5.73
N TRP A 173 4.94 4.08 5.23
CA TRP A 173 4.09 2.99 4.75
C TRP A 173 4.72 2.30 3.53
N LEU A 174 5.28 3.07 2.60
CA LEU A 174 6.01 2.50 1.45
C LEU A 174 7.22 1.67 1.89
N ASP A 175 7.98 2.13 2.90
CA ASP A 175 9.10 1.38 3.50
C ASP A 175 8.62 0.09 4.19
N GLU A 176 7.52 0.14 4.95
CA GLU A 176 6.94 -1.03 5.61
C GLU A 176 6.56 -2.12 4.59
N LEU A 177 5.83 -1.73 3.54
CA LEU A 177 5.39 -2.64 2.49
C LEU A 177 6.58 -3.23 1.73
N ALA A 178 7.55 -2.40 1.33
CA ALA A 178 8.75 -2.84 0.64
C ALA A 178 9.61 -3.78 1.51
N THR A 179 9.80 -3.45 2.79
CA THR A 179 10.51 -4.29 3.74
C THR A 179 9.84 -5.65 3.91
N ARG A 180 8.51 -5.68 3.98
CA ARG A 180 7.75 -6.92 4.11
C ARG A 180 7.79 -7.77 2.83
N ALA A 181 7.61 -7.16 1.66
CA ALA A 181 7.73 -7.81 0.36
C ALA A 181 9.11 -8.47 0.19
N ARG A 182 10.19 -7.77 0.55
CA ARG A 182 11.54 -8.32 0.56
C ARG A 182 11.67 -9.52 1.50
N ARG A 183 11.12 -9.45 2.73
CA ARG A 183 11.12 -10.58 3.68
C ARG A 183 10.31 -11.77 3.17
N GLN A 184 9.35 -11.52 2.27
CA GLN A 184 8.56 -12.54 1.61
C GLN A 184 9.14 -12.95 0.25
N ASN A 185 10.32 -12.48 -0.16
CA ASN A 185 10.92 -12.82 -1.47
C ASN A 185 10.03 -12.43 -2.67
N GLU A 186 9.38 -11.27 -2.57
CA GLU A 186 8.78 -10.51 -3.67
C GLU A 186 9.80 -9.46 -4.14
N GLN A 187 10.05 -9.40 -5.44
CA GLN A 187 11.06 -8.54 -6.06
C GLN A 187 10.48 -7.19 -6.50
N TYR A 188 9.16 -7.09 -6.69
CA TYR A 188 8.50 -5.89 -7.22
C TYR A 188 7.07 -5.75 -6.66
N LEU A 189 6.63 -4.50 -6.49
CA LEU A 189 5.31 -4.13 -6.00
C LEU A 189 4.67 -3.09 -6.94
N GLU A 190 3.42 -3.30 -7.34
CA GLU A 190 2.54 -2.26 -7.90
C GLU A 190 1.49 -1.90 -6.86
N LEU A 191 1.69 -0.76 -6.20
CA LEU A 191 0.82 -0.30 -5.12
C LEU A 191 -0.26 0.64 -5.65
N MET A 192 -1.51 0.35 -5.31
CA MET A 192 -2.65 1.23 -5.55
C MET A 192 -2.78 2.23 -4.41
N HIS A 193 -2.53 3.50 -4.72
CA HIS A 193 -2.71 4.64 -3.83
C HIS A 193 -3.82 5.54 -4.36
N THR A 194 -4.65 6.08 -3.47
CA THR A 194 -5.65 7.09 -3.79
C THR A 194 -5.25 8.39 -3.08
N PRO A 195 -4.65 9.36 -3.80
CA PRO A 195 -4.36 10.68 -3.24
C PRO A 195 -5.62 11.39 -2.77
N ASP A 196 -5.45 12.48 -1.99
CA ASP A 196 -6.59 13.34 -1.67
C ASP A 196 -7.32 13.79 -2.94
N PHE A 197 -8.63 13.54 -2.96
CA PHE A 197 -9.52 13.86 -4.06
C PHE A 197 -10.68 14.74 -3.62
N SER A 198 -10.58 15.38 -2.44
CA SER A 198 -11.64 16.21 -1.85
C SER A 198 -12.16 17.33 -2.79
N ARG A 199 -11.26 18.02 -3.50
CA ARG A 199 -11.63 19.05 -4.50
C ARG A 199 -12.31 18.44 -5.72
N THR A 200 -11.77 17.34 -6.26
CA THR A 200 -12.38 16.59 -7.36
C THR A 200 -13.77 16.08 -6.99
N ALA A 201 -13.95 15.54 -5.78
CA ALA A 201 -15.25 15.10 -5.27
C ALA A 201 -16.24 16.27 -5.19
N LYS A 202 -15.82 17.41 -4.62
CA LYS A 202 -16.64 18.63 -4.56
C LYS A 202 -17.05 19.10 -5.96
N ALA A 203 -16.13 19.13 -6.91
CA ALA A 203 -16.40 19.45 -8.30
C ALA A 203 -17.44 18.50 -8.92
N GLY A 204 -17.32 17.19 -8.67
CA GLY A 204 -18.28 16.18 -9.11
C GLY A 204 -19.68 16.42 -8.55
N TYR A 205 -19.80 16.71 -7.25
CA TYR A 205 -21.10 17.03 -6.62
C TYR A 205 -21.73 18.31 -7.19
N GLU A 206 -20.91 19.34 -7.47
CA GLU A 206 -21.40 20.59 -8.06
C GLU A 206 -21.90 20.43 -9.50
N ILE A 207 -21.23 19.61 -10.31
CA ILE A 207 -21.61 19.36 -11.72
C ILE A 207 -22.83 18.44 -11.80
N GLY A 208 -22.87 17.42 -10.94
CA GLY A 208 -23.85 16.34 -10.98
C GLY A 208 -23.63 15.36 -12.14
N TRP A 209 -24.31 14.20 -12.08
CA TRP A 209 -24.24 13.22 -13.15
C TRP A 209 -24.86 13.75 -14.46
N ARG A 210 -24.23 13.39 -15.59
CA ARG A 210 -24.65 13.72 -16.96
C ARG A 210 -24.38 12.53 -17.87
N ASP A 211 -25.38 12.07 -18.61
CA ASP A 211 -25.23 10.96 -19.58
C ASP A 211 -24.48 11.39 -20.86
N ASP A 212 -24.41 12.70 -21.13
CA ASP A 212 -23.51 13.24 -22.15
C ASP A 212 -22.08 13.29 -21.60
N PHE A 213 -21.33 12.22 -21.84
CA PHE A 213 -19.95 12.10 -21.35
C PHE A 213 -18.97 13.11 -21.97
N GLY A 214 -19.26 13.64 -23.16
CA GLY A 214 -18.46 14.69 -23.78
C GLY A 214 -18.59 15.98 -22.98
N HIS A 215 -19.83 16.43 -22.78
CA HIS A 215 -20.12 17.59 -21.96
C HIS A 215 -19.70 17.40 -20.50
N PHE A 216 -19.89 16.21 -19.94
CA PHE A 216 -19.49 15.90 -18.57
C PHE A 216 -17.98 16.03 -18.36
N ARG A 217 -17.19 15.49 -19.29
CA ARG A 217 -15.73 15.62 -19.29
C ARG A 217 -15.32 17.09 -19.39
N ASP A 218 -15.92 17.86 -20.28
CA ASP A 218 -15.55 19.27 -20.46
C ASP A 218 -15.91 20.11 -19.23
N ALA A 219 -17.05 19.84 -18.59
CA ALA A 219 -17.43 20.47 -17.33
C ALA A 219 -16.46 20.13 -16.18
N LEU A 220 -16.00 18.87 -16.10
CA LEU A 220 -14.98 18.45 -15.11
C LEU A 220 -13.63 19.13 -15.36
N LEU A 221 -13.18 19.19 -16.62
CA LEU A 221 -11.92 19.84 -16.97
C LEU A 221 -11.95 21.36 -16.72
N ALA A 222 -13.12 21.98 -16.83
CA ALA A 222 -13.31 23.40 -16.50
C ALA A 222 -13.19 23.71 -15.00
N LYS A 223 -13.20 22.71 -14.11
CA LYS A 223 -13.02 22.88 -12.66
C LYS A 223 -11.57 22.99 -12.20
N ASP A 224 -10.63 22.98 -13.14
CA ASP A 224 -9.18 23.09 -12.89
C ASP A 224 -8.66 22.09 -11.83
N LEU A 225 -8.54 20.83 -12.25
CA LEU A 225 -8.03 19.74 -11.42
C LEU A 225 -6.49 19.77 -11.26
N THR A 226 -5.79 20.80 -11.77
CA THR A 226 -4.33 20.85 -11.75
C THR A 226 -3.77 20.94 -10.33
N LEU A 227 -4.52 21.53 -9.40
CA LEU A 227 -4.14 21.59 -7.99
C LEU A 227 -4.14 20.21 -7.33
N ASP A 228 -5.08 19.32 -7.69
CA ASP A 228 -5.11 17.91 -7.25
C ASP A 228 -3.93 17.14 -7.79
N ILE A 229 -3.65 17.29 -9.09
CA ILE A 229 -2.51 16.63 -9.73
C ILE A 229 -1.19 17.10 -9.10
N THR A 230 -1.04 18.40 -8.84
CA THR A 230 0.17 18.97 -8.25
C THR A 230 0.37 18.51 -6.82
N ALA A 231 -0.69 18.50 -6.02
CA ALA A 231 -0.64 18.02 -4.64
C ALA A 231 -0.30 16.52 -4.57
N ALA A 232 -0.96 15.70 -5.40
CA ALA A 232 -0.71 14.26 -5.47
C ALA A 232 0.73 13.93 -5.92
N ARG A 233 1.26 14.64 -6.91
CA ARG A 233 2.66 14.49 -7.33
C ARG A 233 3.62 14.82 -6.21
N LYS A 234 3.43 15.97 -5.55
CA LYS A 234 4.27 16.39 -4.42
C LYS A 234 4.26 15.37 -3.29
N GLU A 235 3.08 14.86 -2.92
CA GLU A 235 2.94 13.84 -1.87
C GLU A 235 3.73 12.56 -2.23
N LEU A 236 3.58 12.06 -3.47
CA LEU A 236 4.30 10.87 -3.93
C LEU A 236 5.82 11.10 -3.99
N ASP A 237 6.27 12.24 -4.52
CA ASP A 237 7.69 12.58 -4.60
C ASP A 237 8.31 12.65 -3.19
N GLU A 238 7.63 13.27 -2.23
CA GLU A 238 8.07 13.36 -0.84
C GLU A 238 8.11 11.98 -0.16
N ALA A 239 7.10 11.14 -0.39
CA ALA A 239 7.03 9.79 0.16
C ALA A 239 8.11 8.86 -0.41
N GLU A 240 8.33 8.88 -1.72
CA GLU A 240 9.39 8.10 -2.37
C GLU A 240 10.79 8.54 -1.91
N ALA A 241 11.02 9.86 -1.81
CA ALA A 241 12.28 10.40 -1.30
C ALA A 241 12.52 9.99 0.16
N PHE A 242 11.48 10.03 1.00
CA PHE A 242 11.56 9.57 2.39
C PHE A 242 11.92 8.08 2.47
N ARG A 243 11.20 7.22 1.72
CA ARG A 243 11.49 5.78 1.68
C ARG A 243 12.92 5.54 1.20
N ALA A 244 13.34 6.16 0.11
CA ALA A 244 14.68 5.99 -0.45
C ALA A 244 15.77 6.33 0.56
N LYS A 245 15.60 7.43 1.32
CA LYS A 245 16.49 7.81 2.41
C LYS A 245 16.50 6.77 3.54
N ARG A 246 15.33 6.26 3.93
CA ARG A 246 15.18 5.29 5.01
C ARG A 246 15.76 3.91 4.65
N GLU A 247 15.67 3.52 3.39
CA GLU A 247 16.22 2.28 2.84
C GLU A 247 17.70 2.41 2.42
N HIS A 248 18.35 3.56 2.62
CA HIS A 248 19.73 3.83 2.19
C HIS A 248 19.95 3.60 0.68
N CYS A 249 18.95 3.91 -0.15
CA CYS A 249 19.05 3.75 -1.59
C CYS A 249 20.07 4.74 -2.18
N GLY A 250 20.97 4.26 -3.04
CA GLY A 250 22.03 5.08 -3.66
C GLY A 250 23.28 5.26 -2.78
N GLU A 251 23.36 4.64 -1.60
CA GLU A 251 24.55 4.69 -0.73
C GLU A 251 25.52 3.52 -0.99
N PRO A 252 26.83 3.68 -0.73
CA PRO A 252 27.81 2.58 -0.81
C PRO A 252 27.48 1.49 0.23
N GLY A 253 26.93 0.37 -0.23
CA GLY A 253 26.38 -0.68 0.64
C GLY A 253 24.94 -1.08 0.31
N GLU A 254 24.31 -0.41 -0.67
CA GLU A 254 23.01 -0.80 -1.20
C GLU A 254 22.99 -2.30 -1.57
N SER A 255 22.19 -3.09 -0.85
CA SER A 255 22.05 -4.51 -1.12
C SER A 255 21.20 -4.69 -2.38
N SER A 256 21.81 -5.12 -3.47
CA SER A 256 21.09 -5.65 -4.63
C SER A 256 20.54 -7.03 -4.30
N VAL A 257 19.34 -7.08 -3.73
CA VAL A 257 18.53 -8.31 -3.66
C VAL A 257 17.20 -8.03 -4.33
#